data_AF-A0A510PCK9-F1
#
_entry.id   AF-A0A510PCK9-F1
#
_cell.length_a   1.000
_cell.length_b   1.000
_cell.length_c   1.000
_cell.angle_alpha   90.00
_cell.angle_beta   90.00
_cell.angle_gamma   90.00
#
_symmetry.space_group_name_H-M   'P 1'
#
loop_
_entity.id
_entity.type
_entity.pdbx_description
1 polymer ?
#
loop_
_entity_poly.entity_id
_entity_poly.type
_entity_poly.pdbx_seq_one_letter_code
_entity_poly.pdbx_strand_id
1 'polypeptide(L)' 'MISLTTELFETPAIQQLAITDDTLTVDLSDGRTISVPLAWYPRLQHGSTEDWS' A
#
# COMPACT_ATOMS: atom_id res chain seq x y z
N MET A 1 -32.14 -5.29 -12.43
CA MET A 1 -30.83 -4.99 -13.08
C MET A 1 -30.12 -3.97 -12.21
N ILE A 2 -29.07 -4.38 -11.51
CA ILE A 2 -28.26 -3.44 -10.71
C ILE A 2 -27.08 -3.00 -11.58
N SER A 3 -27.10 -1.74 -11.99
CA SER A 3 -25.98 -1.16 -12.74
C SER A 3 -24.88 -0.80 -11.74
N LEU A 4 -23.75 -1.49 -11.80
CA LEU A 4 -22.56 -1.13 -11.05
C LEU A 4 -21.78 -0.11 -11.89
N THR A 5 -21.98 1.18 -11.63
CA THR A 5 -21.18 2.24 -12.25
C THR A 5 -19.77 2.14 -11.70
N THR A 6 -18.81 1.68 -12.50
CA THR A 6 -17.40 1.68 -12.10
C THR A 6 -16.89 3.10 -12.25
N GLU A 7 -16.67 3.77 -11.13
CA GLU A 7 -16.00 5.07 -11.12
C GLU A 7 -14.52 4.81 -11.46
N LEU A 8 -14.01 5.47 -12.50
CA LEU A 8 -12.60 5.42 -12.86
C LEU A 8 -11.81 6.20 -11.82
N PHE A 9 -11.43 5.54 -10.73
CA PHE A 9 -10.50 6.12 -9.76
C PHE A 9 -9.11 6.09 -10.38
N GLU A 10 -8.53 7.28 -10.59
CA GLU A 10 -7.12 7.43 -10.89
C GLU A 10 -6.32 6.76 -9.77
N THR A 11 -5.40 5.86 -10.11
CA THR A 11 -4.58 5.19 -9.10
C THR A 11 -3.73 6.24 -8.40
N PRO A 12 -3.95 6.50 -7.10
CA PRO A 12 -3.21 7.54 -6.42
C PRO A 12 -1.74 7.13 -6.35
N ALA A 13 -0.86 8.04 -6.75
CA ALA A 13 0.57 7.81 -6.62
C ALA A 13 0.95 7.76 -5.14
N ILE A 14 1.91 6.90 -4.81
CA ILE A 14 2.49 6.81 -3.46
C ILE A 14 3.36 8.04 -3.25
N GLN A 15 3.06 8.80 -2.20
CA GLN A 15 3.82 9.99 -1.83
C GLN A 15 4.86 9.66 -0.75
N GLN A 16 4.52 8.78 0.19
CA GLN A 16 5.44 8.31 1.21
C GLN A 16 5.13 6.86 1.59
N LEU A 17 6.18 6.11 1.90
CA LEU A 17 6.13 4.72 2.33
C LEU A 17 6.94 4.60 3.63
N ALA A 18 6.32 4.04 4.65
CA ALA A 18 6.96 3.66 5.91
C ALA A 18 6.70 2.18 6.19
N ILE A 19 7.78 1.41 6.30
CA ILE A 19 7.74 -0.01 6.65
C ILE A 19 8.29 -0.14 8.06
N THR A 20 7.51 -0.76 8.93
CA THR A 20 7.94 -1.16 10.28
C THR A 20 7.94 -2.68 10.37
N ASP A 21 8.41 -3.24 11.48
CA ASP A 21 8.54 -4.69 11.67
C ASP A 21 7.21 -5.45 11.47
N ASP A 22 6.09 -4.82 11.82
CA ASP A 22 4.75 -5.44 11.77
C ASP A 22 3.80 -4.74 10.79
N THR A 23 4.05 -3.49 10.39
CA THR A 23 3.05 -2.68 9.65
C THR A 23 3.67 -1.93 8.46
N LEU A 24 2.98 -1.97 7.32
CA LEU A 24 3.22 -1.15 6.14
C LEU A 24 2.25 0.03 6.14
N THR A 25 2.78 1.24 6.12
CA THR A 25 2.01 2.49 6.00
C THR A 25 2.38 3.21 4.72
N VAL A 26 1.38 3.63 3.96
CA VAL A 26 1.50 4.28 2.65
C VAL A 26 0.65 5.54 2.64
N ASP A 27 1.30 6.68 2.46
CA ASP A 27 0.63 7.95 2.21
C ASP A 27 0.45 8.14 0.71
N LEU A 28 -0.79 8.41 0.31
CA LEU A 28 -1.18 8.61 -1.07
C LEU A 28 -1.25 10.09 -1.41
N SER A 29 -0.90 10.44 -2.64
CA SER A 29 -0.99 11.80 -3.19
C SER A 29 -2.38 12.45 -3.11
N ASP A 30 -3.41 11.63 -2.94
CA ASP A 30 -4.82 12.04 -2.77
C ASP A 30 -5.15 12.43 -1.31
N GLY A 31 -4.17 12.40 -0.40
CA GLY A 31 -4.35 12.74 1.02
C GLY A 31 -4.89 11.60 1.89
N ARG A 32 -5.00 10.39 1.34
CA ARG A 32 -5.34 9.18 2.09
C ARG A 32 -4.08 8.51 2.64
N THR A 33 -4.17 7.93 3.83
CA THR A 33 -3.12 7.07 4.39
C THR A 33 -3.68 5.65 4.54
N ILE A 34 -2.97 4.68 3.98
CA ILE A 34 -3.29 3.26 4.08
C ILE A 34 -2.30 2.61 5.05
N SER A 35 -2.80 1.92 6.08
CA SER A 35 -1.96 1.17 7.01
C SER A 35 -2.45 -0.28 7.07
N VAL A 36 -1.56 -1.23 6.80
CA VAL A 36 -1.86 -2.66 6.78
C VAL A 36 -0.78 -3.45 7.53
N PRO A 37 -1.15 -4.46 8.33
CA PRO A 37 -0.18 -5.31 8.98
C PRO A 37 0.51 -6.21 7.94
N LEU A 38 1.83 -6.30 8.02
CA LEU A 38 2.69 -7.14 7.18
C LEU A 38 2.36 -8.62 7.31
N ALA A 39 1.82 -9.04 8.46
CA ALA A 39 1.33 -10.40 8.69
C ALA A 39 0.27 -10.85 7.67
N TRP A 40 -0.47 -9.92 7.04
CA TRP A 40 -1.48 -10.23 6.02
C TRP A 40 -0.87 -10.48 4.64
N TYR A 41 0.39 -10.08 4.43
CA TYR A 41 1.13 -10.24 3.20
C TYR A 41 2.41 -11.04 3.44
N PRO A 42 2.34 -12.38 3.51
CA PRO A 42 3.50 -13.23 3.80
C PRO A 42 4.68 -13.03 2.83
N ARG A 43 4.44 -12.54 1.61
CA ARG A 43 5.49 -12.19 0.65
C ARG A 43 6.24 -10.89 0.95
N LEU A 44 5.64 -9.97 1.72
CA LEU A 44 6.30 -8.75 2.22
C LEU A 44 7.07 -9.02 3.53
N GLN A 45 6.66 -10.02 4.32
CA GLN A 45 7.37 -10.39 5.56
C GLN A 45 8.80 -10.90 5.32
N HIS A 46 9.11 -11.39 4.13
CA HIS A 46 10.47 -11.82 3.74
C HIS A 46 11.19 -10.78 2.89
N GLY A 47 10.60 -9.61 2.65
CA GLY A 47 11.25 -8.50 1.98
C GLY A 47 12.30 -7.89 2.89
N SER A 48 13.44 -8.57 3.03
CA SER A 48 14.63 -7.93 3.61
C SER A 48 14.96 -6.72 2.76
N THR A 49 15.45 -5.66 3.39
CA THR A 49 16.13 -4.55 2.72
C THR A 49 17.36 -5.13 2.01
N GLU A 50 17.15 -5.75 0.85
CA GLU A 50 18.24 -6.09 -0.05
C GLU A 50 18.74 -4.76 -0.59
N ASP A 51 19.90 -4.40 -0.03
CA ASP A 51 20.81 -3.37 -0.49
C ASP A 51 20.92 -3.45 -2.01
N TRP A 52 20.17 -2.58 -2.71
CA TRP A 52 20.46 -2.25 -4.09
C TRP A 52 21.76 -1.44 -4.05
N SER A 53 22.88 -2.15 -4.09
CA SER A 53 24.18 -1.64 -4.51
C SER A 53 24.22 -1.48 -6.03
#